data_AF-A0A2H0C1G2-F1
#
_entry.id   AF-A0A2H0C1G2-F1
#
_cell.length_a   1.000
_cell.length_b   1.000
_cell.length_c   1.000
_cell.angle_alpha   90.00
_cell.angle_beta   90.00
_cell.angle_gamma   90.00
#
_symmetry.space_group_name_H-M   'P 1'
#
loop_
_entity.id
_entity.type
_entity.pdbx_description
1 polymer ?
#
loop_
_entity_poly.entity_id
_entity_poly.type
_entity_poly.pdbx_seq_one_letter_code
_entity_poly.pdbx_strand_id
1 'polypeptide(L)'
;MQILKKQLEKLIDSLSVENQEKLKNRLDDLISVYPFNEYEFIISSLLGLDKITLDDYLEVRDEYIARNMYLYIFEISAPRGFGEQWAQGHLKELAPELIKPTKKLEENYSGEYDFLYQLPNGKMIKIEVKA
;
A
#
# COMPACT_ATOMS: atom_id res chain seq x y z
N MET A 1 -7.68 -6.05 4.91
CA MET A 1 -6.97 -7.32 4.63
C MET A 1 -7.44 -8.53 5.46
N GLN A 2 -7.41 -8.51 6.80
CA GLN A 2 -7.66 -9.72 7.60
C GLN A 2 -9.03 -10.38 7.38
N ILE A 3 -10.07 -9.60 7.08
CA ILE A 3 -11.42 -10.15 6.82
C ILE A 3 -11.46 -10.93 5.51
N LEU A 4 -10.89 -10.36 4.44
CA LEU A 4 -10.79 -11.02 3.13
C LEU A 4 -10.03 -12.34 3.24
N LYS A 5 -8.88 -12.33 3.95
CA LYS A 5 -8.09 -13.55 4.18
C LYS A 5 -8.94 -14.66 4.83
N LYS A 6 -9.68 -14.33 5.90
CA LYS A 6 -10.58 -15.29 6.55
C LYS A 6 -11.72 -15.78 5.65
N GLN A 7 -12.28 -14.92 4.80
CA GLN A 7 -13.31 -15.31 3.83
C GLN A 7 -12.74 -16.31 2.82
N LEU A 8 -11.55 -16.03 2.27
CA LEU A 8 -10.87 -16.91 1.32
C LEU A 8 -10.47 -18.25 1.96
N GLU A 9 -9.91 -18.25 3.18
CA GLU A 9 -9.58 -19.47 3.92
C GLU A 9 -10.81 -20.38 4.09
N LYS A 10 -11.97 -19.82 4.44
CA LYS A 10 -13.22 -20.59 4.52
C LYS A 10 -13.63 -21.20 3.19
N LEU A 11 -13.44 -20.48 2.09
CA LEU A 11 -13.74 -21.00 0.75
C LEU A 11 -12.80 -22.15 0.39
N ILE A 12 -11.50 -22.00 0.67
CA ILE A 12 -10.48 -23.04 0.48
C ILE A 12 -10.80 -24.28 1.29
N ASP A 13 -11.17 -24.13 2.56
CA ASP A 13 -11.48 -25.26 3.44
C ASP A 13 -12.78 -25.99 3.08
N SER A 14 -13.60 -25.40 2.21
CA SER A 14 -14.81 -26.03 1.67
C SER A 14 -14.61 -26.67 0.28
N LEU A 15 -13.37 -26.72 -0.22
CA LEU A 15 -13.00 -27.50 -1.40
C LEU A 15 -12.91 -28.99 -1.07
N SER A 16 -12.84 -29.83 -2.10
CA SER A 16 -12.44 -31.24 -1.91
C SER A 16 -11.02 -31.31 -1.35
N VAL A 17 -10.73 -32.35 -0.56
CA VAL A 17 -9.41 -32.56 0.07
C VAL A 17 -8.28 -32.49 -0.97
N GLU A 18 -8.47 -33.13 -2.13
CA GLU A 18 -7.51 -33.11 -3.23
C GLU A 18 -7.23 -31.69 -3.77
N ASN A 19 -8.28 -30.90 -4.03
CA ASN A 19 -8.12 -29.54 -4.54
C ASN A 19 -7.55 -28.60 -3.48
N GLN A 20 -7.93 -28.80 -2.21
CA GLN A 20 -7.41 -28.04 -1.08
C GLN A 20 -5.91 -28.27 -0.90
N GLU A 21 -5.46 -29.53 -0.90
CA GLU A 21 -4.04 -29.89 -0.80
C GLU A 21 -3.25 -29.35 -1.99
N LYS A 22 -3.77 -29.51 -3.21
CA LYS A 22 -3.12 -29.00 -4.42
C LYS A 22 -2.93 -27.49 -4.38
N LEU A 23 -3.94 -26.76 -3.93
CA LEU A 23 -3.89 -25.30 -3.80
C LEU A 23 -2.88 -24.87 -2.72
N LYS A 24 -2.94 -25.47 -1.52
CA LYS A 24 -2.04 -25.15 -0.40
C LYS A 24 -0.58 -25.44 -0.74
N ASN A 25 -0.29 -26.60 -1.33
CA ASN A 25 1.07 -26.94 -1.76
C ASN A 25 1.62 -25.95 -2.79
N ARG A 26 0.77 -25.46 -3.71
CA ARG A 26 1.19 -24.44 -4.69
C ARG A 26 1.39 -23.06 -4.08
N LEU A 27 0.63 -22.71 -3.05
CA LEU A 27 0.81 -21.46 -2.32
C LEU A 27 2.13 -21.43 -1.54
N ASP A 28 2.53 -22.55 -0.94
CA ASP A 28 3.79 -22.63 -0.17
C ASP A 28 5.03 -22.37 -1.04
N ASP A 29 4.99 -22.80 -2.31
CA ASP A 29 6.07 -22.59 -3.28
C ASP A 29 5.92 -21.29 -4.10
N LEU A 30 4.86 -20.51 -3.87
CA LEU A 30 4.53 -19.37 -4.73
C LEU A 30 5.44 -18.16 -4.46
N ILE A 31 6.17 -17.74 -5.50
CA ILE A 31 6.88 -16.45 -5.48
C ILE A 31 5.87 -15.33 -5.77
N SER A 32 5.40 -14.66 -4.72
CA SER A 32 4.42 -13.57 -4.82
C SER A 32 5.08 -12.26 -5.29
N VAL A 33 4.72 -11.80 -6.49
CA VAL A 33 5.18 -10.52 -7.07
C VAL A 33 4.01 -9.80 -7.73
N TYR A 34 3.95 -8.47 -7.67
CA TYR A 34 2.89 -7.74 -8.34
C TYR A 34 2.96 -7.93 -9.88
N PRO A 35 1.85 -8.25 -10.59
CA PRO A 35 0.47 -8.40 -10.10
C PRO A 35 0.09 -9.81 -9.60
N PHE A 36 0.92 -10.82 -9.86
CA PHE A 36 0.75 -12.24 -9.48
C PHE A 36 1.09 -12.51 -8.01
N ASN A 37 0.22 -12.07 -7.10
CA ASN A 37 0.36 -12.26 -5.66
C ASN A 37 -0.50 -13.43 -5.13
N GLU A 38 -0.34 -13.78 -3.85
CA GLU A 38 -1.07 -14.87 -3.20
C GLU A 38 -2.60 -14.77 -3.34
N TYR A 39 -3.16 -13.56 -3.23
CA TYR A 39 -4.61 -13.34 -3.31
C TYR A 39 -5.13 -13.51 -4.73
N GLU A 40 -4.37 -13.02 -5.73
CA GLU A 40 -4.70 -13.24 -7.13
C GLU A 40 -4.77 -14.74 -7.42
N PHE A 41 -3.73 -15.49 -7.04
CA PHE A 41 -3.67 -16.94 -7.25
C PHE A 41 -4.81 -17.70 -6.56
N ILE A 42 -5.16 -17.33 -5.32
CA ILE A 42 -6.29 -17.95 -4.61
C ILE A 42 -7.60 -17.69 -5.35
N ILE A 43 -7.87 -16.43 -5.70
CA ILE A 43 -9.13 -16.04 -6.34
C ILE A 43 -9.26 -16.69 -7.72
N SER A 44 -8.20 -16.66 -8.53
CA SER A 44 -8.20 -17.30 -9.85
C SER A 44 -8.35 -18.82 -9.76
N SER A 45 -7.76 -19.45 -8.74
CA SER A 45 -7.97 -20.88 -8.48
C SER A 45 -9.40 -21.20 -8.06
N LEU A 46 -10.02 -20.39 -7.20
CA LEU A 46 -11.40 -20.60 -6.77
C LEU A 46 -12.38 -20.42 -7.94
N LEU A 47 -12.13 -19.46 -8.83
CA LEU A 47 -12.88 -19.29 -10.08
C LEU A 47 -12.67 -20.49 -11.01
N GLY A 48 -11.42 -20.93 -11.22
CA GLY A 48 -11.10 -22.06 -12.10
C GLY A 48 -11.58 -23.42 -11.60
N LEU A 49 -11.93 -23.52 -10.31
CA LEU A 49 -12.54 -24.70 -9.68
C LEU A 49 -14.07 -24.60 -9.61
N ASP A 50 -14.68 -23.56 -10.21
CA ASP A 50 -16.10 -23.24 -10.12
C ASP A 50 -16.62 -23.14 -8.68
N LYS A 51 -15.73 -22.79 -7.74
CA LYS A 51 -16.07 -22.67 -6.31
C LYS A 51 -16.75 -21.34 -5.99
N ILE A 52 -16.40 -20.31 -6.75
CA ILE A 52 -17.05 -19.01 -6.75
C ILE A 52 -17.38 -18.65 -8.19
N THR A 53 -18.47 -17.93 -8.37
CA THR A 53 -18.85 -17.36 -9.66
C THR A 53 -18.18 -15.99 -9.86
N LEU A 54 -18.31 -15.44 -11.07
CA LEU A 54 -17.90 -14.06 -11.34
C LEU A 54 -18.66 -13.06 -10.45
N ASP A 55 -19.94 -13.30 -10.20
CA ASP A 55 -20.77 -12.43 -9.37
C ASP A 55 -20.29 -12.47 -7.90
N ASP A 56 -19.98 -13.65 -7.37
CA ASP A 56 -19.40 -13.80 -6.03
C ASP A 56 -18.06 -13.06 -5.92
N TYR A 57 -17.22 -13.14 -6.96
CA TYR A 57 -15.96 -12.40 -7.03
C TYR A 57 -16.19 -10.88 -6.98
N LEU A 58 -17.15 -10.36 -7.76
CA LEU A 58 -17.47 -8.94 -7.79
C LEU A 58 -18.00 -8.47 -6.43
N GLU A 59 -18.83 -9.27 -5.77
CA GLU A 59 -19.32 -8.96 -4.42
C GLU A 59 -18.17 -8.87 -3.41
N VAL A 60 -17.29 -9.88 -3.37
CA VAL A 60 -16.12 -9.87 -2.47
C VAL A 60 -15.20 -8.68 -2.76
N ARG A 61 -15.00 -8.34 -4.03
CA ARG A 61 -14.20 -7.18 -4.45
C ARG A 61 -14.82 -5.89 -3.95
N ASP A 62 -16.12 -5.70 -4.15
CA ASP A 62 -16.82 -4.47 -3.78
C ASP A 62 -16.90 -4.31 -2.26
N GLU A 63 -17.11 -5.40 -1.50
CA GLU A 63 -17.01 -5.40 -0.05
C GLU A 63 -15.61 -4.98 0.42
N TYR A 64 -14.56 -5.49 -0.23
CA TYR A 64 -13.20 -5.13 0.12
C TYR A 64 -12.92 -3.64 -0.15
N ILE A 65 -13.29 -3.13 -1.32
CA ILE A 65 -13.09 -1.72 -1.66
C ILE A 65 -13.87 -0.82 -0.70
N ALA A 66 -15.14 -1.12 -0.43
CA ALA A 66 -15.99 -0.34 0.47
C ALA A 66 -15.42 -0.25 1.90
N ARG A 67 -14.84 -1.35 2.41
CA ARG A 67 -14.21 -1.38 3.74
C ARG A 67 -12.86 -0.66 3.79
N ASN A 68 -12.19 -0.51 2.65
CA ASN A 68 -10.87 0.10 2.56
C ASN A 68 -10.95 1.39 1.72
N MET A 69 -11.77 2.33 2.19
CA MET A 69 -12.15 3.56 1.48
C MET A 69 -10.97 4.38 0.95
N TYR A 70 -9.77 4.25 1.50
CA TYR A 70 -8.59 5.03 1.09
C TYR A 70 -7.64 4.29 0.13
N LEU A 71 -7.96 3.07 -0.32
CA LEU A 71 -7.10 2.33 -1.27
C LEU A 71 -6.85 3.12 -2.56
N TYR A 72 -7.85 3.85 -3.06
CA TYR A 72 -7.72 4.67 -4.26
C TYR A 72 -6.62 5.75 -4.11
N ILE A 73 -6.31 6.18 -2.89
CA ILE A 73 -5.24 7.15 -2.65
C ILE A 73 -3.88 6.52 -3.01
N PHE A 74 -3.66 5.27 -2.64
CA PHE A 74 -2.44 4.52 -2.97
C PHE A 74 -2.32 4.18 -4.46
N GLU A 75 -3.44 4.15 -5.20
CA GLU A 75 -3.45 3.90 -6.65
C GLU A 75 -3.28 5.20 -7.47
N ILE A 76 -3.92 6.31 -7.06
CA ILE A 76 -3.89 7.59 -7.78
C ILE A 76 -2.57 8.33 -7.57
N SER A 77 -2.06 8.29 -6.34
CA SER A 77 -0.75 8.84 -6.03
C SER A 77 0.24 7.70 -6.01
N ALA A 78 1.35 7.81 -6.76
CA ALA A 78 2.46 6.87 -6.58
C ALA A 78 2.72 6.78 -5.06
N PRO A 79 2.79 5.58 -4.45
CA PRO A 79 2.78 5.42 -2.98
C PRO A 79 3.76 6.35 -2.26
N ARG A 80 4.90 6.58 -2.90
CA ARG A 80 5.94 7.52 -2.48
C ARG A 80 5.46 8.97 -2.42
N GLY A 81 4.77 9.47 -3.44
CA GLY A 81 4.32 10.86 -3.50
C GLY A 81 3.31 11.22 -2.41
N PHE A 82 2.35 10.34 -2.13
CA PHE A 82 1.44 10.57 -0.99
C PHE A 82 2.13 10.40 0.35
N GLY A 83 2.94 9.36 0.53
CA GLY A 83 3.71 9.18 1.76
C GLY A 83 4.57 10.41 2.08
N GLU A 84 5.31 10.91 1.08
CA GLU A 84 6.14 12.11 1.20
C GLU A 84 5.29 13.35 1.52
N GLN A 85 4.18 13.59 0.80
CA GLN A 85 3.31 14.76 1.08
C GLN A 85 2.65 14.70 2.46
N TRP A 86 2.13 13.52 2.86
CA TRP A 86 1.52 13.32 4.16
C TRP A 86 2.54 13.52 5.28
N ALA A 87 3.72 12.91 5.18
CA ALA A 87 4.78 13.03 6.17
C ALA A 87 5.31 14.47 6.28
N GLN A 88 5.48 15.16 5.13
CA GLN A 88 5.85 16.58 5.12
C GLN A 88 4.77 17.46 5.79
N GLY A 89 3.50 17.19 5.52
CA GLY A 89 2.38 17.90 6.15
C GLY A 89 2.34 17.68 7.67
N HIS A 90 2.45 16.43 8.10
CA HIS A 90 2.42 16.08 9.52
C HIS A 90 3.62 16.66 10.30
N LEU A 91 4.83 16.62 9.72
CA LEU A 91 6.00 17.29 10.30
C LEU A 91 5.79 18.79 10.48
N LYS A 92 5.07 19.43 9.56
CA LYS A 92 4.75 20.85 9.63
C LYS A 92 3.74 21.20 10.71
N GLU A 93 2.85 20.28 11.06
CA GLU A 93 1.95 20.43 12.22
C GLU A 93 2.73 20.33 13.54
N LEU A 94 3.68 19.38 13.62
CA LEU A 94 4.46 19.13 14.83
C LEU A 94 5.60 20.14 15.05
N ALA A 95 6.24 20.58 13.98
CA ALA A 95 7.36 21.52 14.00
C ALA A 95 7.08 22.67 12.99
N PRO A 96 6.20 23.62 13.33
CA PRO A 96 5.84 24.73 12.46
C PRO A 96 7.03 25.57 12.00
N GLU A 97 8.07 25.64 12.82
CA GLU A 97 9.31 26.39 12.62
C GLU A 97 10.22 25.84 11.52
N LEU A 98 9.97 24.63 11.01
CA LEU A 98 10.65 24.12 9.82
C LEU A 98 10.41 25.05 8.64
N ILE A 99 11.41 25.34 7.83
CA ILE A 99 11.30 26.26 6.70
C ILE A 99 11.24 25.44 5.41
N LYS A 100 10.28 25.74 4.53
CA LYS A 100 10.24 25.12 3.20
C LYS A 100 11.30 25.77 2.32
N PRO A 101 12.29 25.02 1.81
CA PRO A 101 13.33 25.58 0.96
C PRO A 101 12.74 26.08 -0.35
N THR A 102 13.32 27.17 -0.86
CA THR A 102 12.94 27.76 -2.14
C THR A 102 14.20 28.26 -2.81
N LYS A 103 14.16 28.42 -4.14
CA LYS A 103 15.26 29.05 -4.90
C LYS A 103 15.58 30.48 -4.47
N LYS A 104 14.66 31.15 -3.75
CA LYS A 104 14.91 32.48 -3.15
C LYS A 104 15.80 32.40 -1.91
N LEU A 105 15.75 31.29 -1.17
CA LEU A 105 16.57 31.06 0.03
C LEU A 105 17.94 30.47 -0.33
N GLU A 106 17.96 29.53 -1.27
CA GLU A 106 19.20 28.93 -1.80
C GLU A 106 19.08 28.85 -3.33
N GLU A 107 19.81 29.70 -4.07
CA GLU A 107 19.68 29.86 -5.53
C GLU A 107 19.87 28.53 -6.30
N ASN A 108 20.75 27.68 -5.80
CA ASN A 108 21.08 26.37 -6.39
C ASN A 108 20.17 25.23 -5.90
N TYR A 109 19.14 25.51 -5.09
CA TYR A 109 18.23 24.47 -4.61
C TYR A 109 17.47 23.82 -5.76
N SER A 110 17.59 22.50 -5.86
CA SER A 110 17.01 21.69 -6.93
C SER A 110 16.05 20.60 -6.44
N GLY A 111 15.68 20.66 -5.15
CA GLY A 111 14.80 19.67 -4.53
C GLY A 111 15.54 18.61 -3.73
N GLU A 112 16.79 18.87 -3.29
CA GLU A 112 17.62 17.86 -2.64
C GLU A 112 17.23 17.54 -1.17
N TYR A 113 16.31 18.32 -0.59
CA TYR A 113 15.82 18.20 0.79
C TYR A 113 14.46 18.90 0.89
N ASP A 114 13.65 18.57 1.89
CA ASP A 114 12.25 19.00 2.01
C ASP A 114 12.06 20.16 2.99
N PHE A 115 12.91 20.24 4.02
CA PHE A 115 12.86 21.29 5.04
C PHE A 115 14.24 21.77 5.47
N LEU A 116 14.25 22.98 6.05
CA LEU A 116 15.37 23.59 6.73
C LEU A 116 15.01 23.86 8.19
N TYR A 117 15.94 23.69 9.11
CA TYR A 117 15.79 24.12 10.50
C TYR A 117 16.95 25.04 10.90
N GLN A 118 16.61 26.23 11.40
CA GLN A 118 17.61 27.21 11.83
C GLN A 118 17.98 26.99 13.30
N LEU A 119 19.25 26.69 13.56
CA LEU A 119 19.78 26.59 14.90
C LEU A 119 19.99 27.99 15.53
N PRO A 120 20.01 28.10 16.87
CA PRO A 120 20.26 29.38 17.56
C PRO A 120 21.60 30.04 17.21
N ASN A 121 22.58 29.26 16.77
CA ASN A 121 23.89 29.75 16.32
C ASN A 121 23.91 30.18 14.84
N GLY A 122 22.75 30.24 14.19
CA GLY A 122 22.61 30.67 12.79
C GLY A 122 22.89 29.59 11.74
N LYS A 123 23.29 28.38 12.14
CA LYS A 123 23.48 27.27 11.18
C LYS A 123 22.14 26.68 10.73
N MET A 124 22.09 26.22 9.48
CA MET A 124 20.91 25.54 8.93
C MET A 124 21.13 24.03 8.88
N ILE A 125 20.13 23.27 9.31
CA ILE A 125 20.05 21.82 9.11
C ILE A 125 19.13 21.55 7.91
N LYS A 126 19.58 20.74 6.96
CA LYS A 126 18.79 20.26 5.82
C LYS A 126 18.15 18.93 6.19
N ILE A 127 16.85 18.80 5.95
CA ILE A 127 16.05 17.64 6.35
C ILE A 127 15.37 17.08 5.12
N GLU A 128 15.59 15.79 4.86
CA GLU A 128 14.89 15.02 3.83
C GLU A 128 13.91 14.07 4.52
N VAL A 129 12.67 14.03 4.03
CA VAL A 129 11.59 13.20 4.56
C VAL A 129 11.51 11.93 3.71
N LYS A 130 11.52 10.78 4.40
CA LYS A 130 11.33 9.46 3.76
C LYS A 130 10.10 8.80 4.39
N ALA A 131 9.18 8.33 3.55
CA ALA A 131 7.98 7.62 3.93
C ALA A 131 7.77 6.40 3.02
#